data_AF-A0A7S1VGU7-F1
#
_entry.id   AF-A0A7S1VGU7-F1
#
_cell.length_a   1.000
_cell.length_b   1.000
_cell.length_c   1.000
_cell.angle_alpha   90.00
_cell.angle_beta   90.00
_cell.angle_gamma   90.00
#
_symmetry.space_group_name_H-M   'P 1'
#
loop_
_entity.id
_entity.type
_entity.pdbx_description
1 polymer ?
#
loop_
_entity_poly.entity_id
_entity_poly.type
_entity_poly.pdbx_seq_one_letter_code
_entity_poly.pdbx_strand_id
1 'polypeptide(L)'
;EAVIAAFESRLQGARMSGNTRDASLVGRALKGLRNHEGEINSGDDAKAVRGIGPTLAQSVDTILQKAKVGRYATAGHSSSGLASVGSGGSLPRTVDEFLSRLGLSQYSDALQAQGYETIQLVSLLSRDDLDSLDIQLPAHRKAILVAAAELRDRRGGSILAASASPAHLPSSRSAPSP
;
A
#
# COMPACT_ATOMS: atom_id res chain seq x y z
N GLU A 1 -19.04 15.77 -21.25
CA GLU A 1 -17.89 16.67 -21.56
C GLU A 1 -16.71 16.59 -20.57
N ALA A 2 -16.94 16.56 -19.25
CA ALA A 2 -15.86 16.53 -18.24
C ALA A 2 -14.83 15.39 -18.43
N VAL A 3 -15.28 14.22 -18.90
CA VAL A 3 -14.41 13.07 -19.19
C VAL A 3 -13.40 13.36 -20.30
N ILE A 4 -13.83 14.00 -21.39
CA ILE A 4 -12.96 14.35 -22.52
C ILE A 4 -11.90 15.35 -22.07
N ALA A 5 -12.31 16.43 -21.40
CA ALA A 5 -11.41 17.46 -20.90
C ALA A 5 -10.35 16.89 -19.92
N ALA A 6 -10.74 15.98 -19.03
CA ALA A 6 -9.82 15.35 -18.10
C ALA A 6 -8.82 14.41 -18.81
N PHE A 7 -9.26 13.68 -19.84
CA PHE A 7 -8.36 12.85 -20.65
C PHE A 7 -7.40 13.71 -21.49
N GLU A 8 -7.83 14.87 -22.00
CA GLU A 8 -6.94 15.81 -22.69
C GLU A 8 -5.86 16.38 -21.76
N SER A 9 -6.24 16.74 -20.53
CA SER A 9 -5.29 17.18 -19.50
C SER A 9 -4.28 16.08 -19.16
N ARG A 10 -4.74 14.83 -19.05
CA ARG A 10 -3.86 13.67 -18.84
C ARG A 10 -2.92 13.43 -20.03
N LEU A 11 -3.41 13.57 -21.26
CA LEU A 11 -2.60 13.45 -22.47
C LEU A 11 -1.49 14.51 -22.51
N GLN A 12 -1.81 15.75 -22.12
CA GLN A 12 -0.84 16.82 -22.00
C GLN A 12 0.23 16.51 -20.94
N GLY A 13 -0.19 16.04 -19.76
CA GLY A 13 0.74 15.62 -18.70
C GLY A 13 1.65 14.48 -19.14
N ALA A 14 1.12 13.47 -19.85
CA ALA A 14 1.91 12.36 -20.38
C ALA A 14 2.96 12.82 -21.40
N ARG A 15 2.62 13.79 -22.26
CA ARG A 15 3.56 14.40 -23.21
C ARG A 15 4.66 15.19 -22.50
N MET A 16 4.31 15.96 -21.47
CA MET A 16 5.29 16.70 -20.66
C MET A 16 6.25 15.77 -19.91
N SER A 17 5.74 14.63 -19.43
CA SER A 17 6.54 13.62 -18.73
C SER A 17 7.38 12.73 -19.67
N GLY A 18 7.24 12.86 -21.00
CA GLY A 18 7.90 11.97 -21.96
C GLY A 18 7.35 10.54 -21.97
N ASN A 19 6.19 10.29 -21.34
CA ASN A 19 5.58 8.97 -21.27
C ASN A 19 4.77 8.67 -22.54
N THR A 20 5.47 8.24 -23.58
CA THR A 20 4.93 7.97 -24.92
C THR A 20 3.87 6.86 -24.95
N ARG A 21 3.94 5.90 -24.02
CA ARG A 21 2.96 4.80 -23.88
C ARG A 21 1.62 5.31 -23.38
N ASP A 22 1.61 6.09 -22.29
CA ASP A 22 0.36 6.66 -21.75
C ASP A 22 -0.24 7.67 -22.74
N ALA A 23 0.58 8.51 -23.38
CA ALA A 23 0.11 9.44 -24.40
C ALA A 23 -0.56 8.75 -25.61
N SER A 24 0.00 7.63 -26.07
CA SER A 24 -0.58 6.85 -27.19
C SER A 24 -1.89 6.17 -26.79
N LEU A 25 -1.96 5.66 -25.55
CA LEU A 25 -3.11 4.95 -25.02
C LEU A 25 -4.29 5.92 -24.75
N VAL A 26 -4.01 7.03 -24.08
CA VAL A 26 -4.99 8.12 -23.82
C VAL A 26 -5.44 8.76 -25.13
N GLY A 27 -4.55 8.94 -26.12
CA GLY A 27 -4.90 9.48 -27.44
C GLY A 27 -5.88 8.58 -28.22
N ARG A 28 -5.72 7.26 -28.14
CA ARG A 28 -6.67 6.30 -28.75
C ARG A 28 -8.04 6.35 -28.07
N ALA A 29 -8.03 6.40 -26.74
CA ALA A 29 -9.24 6.52 -25.94
C ALA A 29 -10.02 7.80 -26.23
N LEU A 30 -9.34 8.94 -26.33
CA LEU A 30 -9.94 10.23 -26.69
C LEU A 30 -10.61 10.19 -28.06
N LYS A 31 -9.99 9.52 -29.05
CA LYS A 31 -10.59 9.35 -30.37
C LYS A 31 -11.87 8.53 -30.32
N GLY A 32 -11.90 7.48 -29.49
CA GLY A 32 -13.11 6.70 -29.23
C GLY A 32 -14.19 7.52 -28.55
N LEU A 33 -13.83 8.27 -27.49
CA LEU A 33 -14.76 9.09 -26.71
C LEU A 33 -15.40 10.19 -27.56
N ARG A 34 -14.63 10.81 -28.46
CA ARG A 34 -15.14 11.87 -29.34
C ARG A 34 -16.07 11.35 -30.43
N ASN A 35 -15.90 10.10 -30.85
CA ASN A 35 -16.78 9.44 -31.81
C ASN A 35 -17.99 8.76 -31.14
N HIS A 36 -18.04 8.74 -29.82
CA HIS A 36 -19.15 8.16 -29.07
C HIS A 36 -20.21 9.24 -28.85
N GLU A 37 -21.39 9.07 -29.44
CA GLU A 37 -22.48 10.05 -29.36
C GLU A 37 -23.34 9.93 -28.08
N GLY A 38 -22.96 9.05 -27.15
CA GLY A 38 -23.62 8.88 -25.85
C GLY A 38 -22.86 9.53 -24.70
N GLU A 39 -23.61 9.94 -23.66
CA GLU A 39 -23.02 10.47 -22.43
C GLU A 39 -22.43 9.34 -21.58
N ILE A 40 -21.13 9.43 -21.30
CA ILE A 40 -20.41 8.45 -20.48
C ILE A 40 -20.63 8.79 -19.00
N ASN A 41 -21.42 7.97 -18.30
CA ASN A 41 -21.84 8.22 -16.92
C ASN A 41 -21.20 7.30 -15.88
N SER A 42 -20.53 6.23 -16.33
CA SER A 42 -19.72 5.35 -15.50
C SER A 42 -18.49 4.84 -16.26
N GLY A 43 -17.52 4.29 -15.53
CA GLY A 43 -16.42 3.53 -16.14
C GLY A 43 -16.92 2.33 -16.95
N ASP A 44 -18.06 1.73 -16.61
CA ASP A 44 -18.61 0.61 -17.37
C ASP A 44 -19.10 1.03 -18.77
N ASP A 45 -19.80 2.16 -18.87
CA ASP A 45 -20.17 2.76 -20.17
C ASP A 45 -18.94 3.07 -21.02
N ALA A 46 -17.86 3.51 -20.37
CA ALA A 46 -16.61 3.80 -21.06
C ALA A 46 -16.00 2.56 -21.72
N LYS A 47 -16.23 1.35 -21.20
CA LYS A 47 -15.70 0.12 -21.81
C LYS A 47 -16.33 -0.17 -23.18
N ALA A 48 -17.53 0.36 -23.46
CA ALA A 48 -18.15 0.25 -24.78
C ALA A 48 -17.43 1.11 -25.83
N VAL A 49 -16.61 2.07 -25.39
CA VAL A 49 -15.87 2.98 -26.26
C VAL A 49 -14.62 2.27 -26.80
N ARG A 50 -14.52 2.24 -28.13
CA ARG A 50 -13.39 1.63 -28.83
C ARG A 50 -12.06 2.27 -28.43
N GLY A 51 -11.17 1.48 -27.83
CA GLY A 51 -9.86 1.93 -27.35
C GLY A 51 -9.80 2.24 -25.85
N ILE A 52 -10.92 2.12 -25.13
CA ILE A 52 -10.96 2.17 -23.67
C ILE A 52 -10.90 0.75 -23.11
N GLY A 53 -9.74 0.42 -22.54
CA GLY A 53 -9.56 -0.80 -21.74
C GLY A 53 -10.00 -0.60 -20.28
N PRO A 54 -9.92 -1.66 -19.46
CA PRO A 54 -10.33 -1.63 -18.05
C PRO A 54 -9.62 -0.53 -17.24
N THR A 55 -8.32 -0.30 -17.50
CA THR A 55 -7.54 0.77 -16.84
C THR A 55 -8.05 2.17 -17.15
N LEU A 56 -8.51 2.38 -18.38
CA LEU A 56 -9.06 3.67 -18.80
C LEU A 56 -10.49 3.84 -18.31
N ALA A 57 -11.29 2.77 -18.30
CA ALA A 57 -12.60 2.74 -17.68
C ALA A 57 -12.54 3.14 -16.20
N GLN A 58 -11.57 2.62 -15.45
CA GLN A 58 -11.31 3.06 -14.06
C GLN A 58 -10.95 4.55 -13.97
N SER A 59 -10.17 5.05 -14.92
CA SER A 59 -9.83 6.48 -14.99
C SER A 59 -11.07 7.33 -15.24
N VAL A 60 -11.99 6.87 -16.10
CA VAL A 60 -13.27 7.53 -16.37
C VAL A 60 -14.16 7.54 -15.13
N ASP A 61 -14.29 6.42 -14.42
CA ASP A 61 -15.03 6.36 -13.15
C ASP A 61 -14.47 7.36 -12.14
N THR A 62 -13.15 7.37 -11.99
CA THR A 62 -12.45 8.33 -11.13
C THR A 62 -12.82 9.75 -11.53
N ILE A 63 -12.73 10.10 -12.84
CA ILE A 63 -13.07 11.42 -13.38
C ILE A 63 -14.52 11.84 -13.08
N LEU A 64 -15.46 10.92 -13.24
CA LEU A 64 -16.88 11.15 -12.98
C LEU A 64 -17.16 11.35 -11.48
N GLN A 65 -16.47 10.60 -10.62
CA GLN A 65 -16.46 10.86 -9.18
C GLN A 65 -15.88 12.25 -8.88
N LYS A 66 -14.80 12.66 -9.59
CA LYS A 66 -14.26 14.03 -9.44
C LYS A 66 -15.22 15.12 -9.87
N ALA A 67 -16.01 14.87 -10.91
CA ALA A 67 -16.93 15.85 -11.45
C ALA A 67 -18.16 16.05 -10.55
N LYS A 68 -18.64 14.98 -9.89
CA LYS A 68 -19.79 15.03 -8.95
C LYS A 68 -19.44 15.73 -7.64
N VAL A 69 -18.19 15.58 -7.18
CA VAL A 69 -17.68 16.26 -5.98
C VAL A 69 -17.02 17.56 -6.42
N GLY A 70 -17.83 18.59 -6.64
CA GLY A 70 -17.39 19.88 -7.16
C GLY A 70 -16.10 20.39 -6.51
N ARG A 71 -15.08 20.60 -7.35
CA ARG A 71 -13.79 21.25 -7.04
C ARG A 71 -13.00 20.58 -5.91
N TYR A 72 -12.12 19.67 -6.27
CA TYR A 72 -10.90 19.48 -5.48
C TYR A 72 -9.70 19.93 -6.32
N ALA A 73 -9.35 21.19 -6.07
CA ALA A 73 -7.97 21.61 -6.15
C ALA A 73 -7.11 20.59 -5.38
N THR A 74 -6.01 20.18 -6.01
CA THR A 74 -4.78 19.66 -5.39
C THR A 74 -4.93 18.91 -4.05
N ALA A 75 -5.13 17.61 -4.11
CA ALA A 75 -4.65 16.72 -3.05
C ALA A 75 -4.37 15.36 -3.66
N GLY A 76 -3.14 14.89 -3.49
CA GLY A 76 -2.77 13.52 -3.76
C GLY A 76 -3.69 12.61 -2.96
N HIS A 77 -4.68 12.04 -3.64
CA HIS A 77 -5.40 10.90 -3.10
C HIS A 77 -4.64 9.66 -3.54
N SER A 78 -3.90 9.15 -2.56
CA SER A 78 -3.27 7.85 -2.48
C SER A 78 -3.93 6.80 -3.37
N SER A 79 -3.37 6.61 -4.57
CA SER A 79 -3.27 5.29 -5.14
C SER A 79 -2.16 4.56 -4.38
N SER A 80 -2.51 3.81 -3.33
CA SER A 80 -1.59 2.80 -2.80
C SER A 80 -2.33 1.79 -1.96
N GLY A 81 -2.71 0.72 -2.63
CA GLY A 81 -3.03 -0.54 -2.02
C GLY A 81 -2.80 -1.60 -3.08
N LEU A 82 -1.58 -1.67 -3.63
CA LEU A 82 -0.93 -2.84 -4.23
C LEU A 82 0.39 -2.40 -4.89
N ALA A 83 1.48 -2.78 -4.22
CA ALA A 83 2.83 -2.91 -4.74
C ALA A 83 3.57 -1.65 -5.23
N SER A 84 3.81 -0.71 -4.33
CA SER A 84 5.14 -0.08 -4.30
C SER A 84 6.13 -1.12 -3.79
N VAL A 85 6.75 -1.85 -4.71
CA VAL A 85 8.02 -2.54 -4.46
C VAL A 85 9.09 -1.46 -4.22
N GLY A 86 9.03 -0.88 -3.02
CA GLY A 86 10.07 -0.04 -2.46
C GLY A 86 11.23 -0.91 -2.02
N SER A 87 11.93 -1.50 -2.99
CA SER A 87 13.35 -1.82 -2.83
C SER A 87 14.11 -0.49 -2.80
N GLY A 88 14.13 0.17 -1.65
CA GLY A 88 14.65 1.53 -1.53
C GLY A 88 14.93 1.96 -0.09
N GLY A 89 15.80 1.22 0.61
CA GLY A 89 16.68 1.75 1.67
C GLY A 89 16.09 2.25 3.00
N SER A 90 14.79 2.44 3.16
CA SER A 90 14.21 2.97 4.39
C SER A 90 13.85 1.85 5.37
N LEU A 91 14.28 1.94 6.64
CA LEU A 91 13.79 1.03 7.69
C LEU A 91 12.32 1.37 8.01
N PRO A 92 11.46 0.36 8.26
CA PRO A 92 10.10 0.61 8.71
C PRO A 92 10.14 1.38 10.05
N ARG A 93 9.28 2.38 10.18
CA ARG A 93 9.18 3.20 11.40
C ARG A 93 8.08 2.74 12.35
N THR A 94 7.07 2.04 11.83
CA THR A 94 5.90 1.57 12.57
C THR A 94 5.65 0.08 12.32
N VAL A 95 4.96 -0.57 13.26
CA VAL A 95 4.63 -2.01 13.21
C VAL A 95 3.82 -2.37 11.97
N ASP A 96 2.88 -1.50 11.59
CA ASP A 96 2.11 -1.67 10.36
C ASP A 96 3.00 -1.67 9.11
N GLU A 97 3.94 -0.72 8.99
CA GLU A 97 4.89 -0.69 7.86
C GLU A 97 5.77 -1.95 7.82
N PHE A 98 6.21 -2.43 8.98
CA PHE A 98 7.01 -3.65 9.05
C PHE A 98 6.24 -4.87 8.54
N LEU A 99 4.99 -5.05 8.97
CA LEU A 99 4.16 -6.16 8.56
C LEU A 99 3.65 -6.02 7.13
N SER A 100 3.35 -4.80 6.69
CA SER A 100 2.93 -4.49 5.32
C SER A 100 4.00 -4.89 4.30
N ARG A 101 5.29 -4.71 4.63
CA ARG A 101 6.41 -5.21 3.80
C ARG A 101 6.45 -6.73 3.67
N LEU A 102 5.95 -7.45 4.66
CA LEU A 102 5.86 -8.91 4.65
C LEU A 102 4.54 -9.42 4.04
N GLY A 103 3.60 -8.52 3.74
CA GLY A 103 2.22 -8.90 3.38
C GLY A 103 1.42 -9.44 4.57
N LEU A 104 1.84 -9.12 5.80
CA LEU A 104 1.32 -9.66 7.06
C LEU A 104 0.63 -8.59 7.94
N SER A 105 0.18 -7.47 7.35
CA SER A 105 -0.44 -6.33 8.08
C SER A 105 -1.66 -6.76 8.94
N GLN A 106 -2.31 -7.88 8.63
CA GLN A 106 -3.37 -8.47 9.46
C GLN A 106 -2.94 -8.83 10.89
N TYR A 107 -1.64 -9.05 11.14
CA TYR A 107 -1.11 -9.34 12.48
C TYR A 107 -0.73 -8.08 13.27
N SER A 108 -0.90 -6.89 12.69
CA SER A 108 -0.52 -5.60 13.31
C SER A 108 -1.32 -5.33 14.58
N ASP A 109 -2.60 -5.65 14.56
CA ASP A 109 -3.51 -5.46 15.69
C ASP A 109 -3.17 -6.43 16.83
N ALA A 110 -2.95 -7.71 16.50
CA ALA A 110 -2.56 -8.73 17.47
C ALA A 110 -1.25 -8.38 18.18
N LEU A 111 -0.24 -7.91 17.42
CA LEU A 111 1.03 -7.46 17.97
C LEU A 111 0.86 -6.26 18.91
N GLN A 112 0.10 -5.24 18.49
CA GLN A 112 -0.19 -4.07 19.33
C GLN A 112 -0.98 -4.43 20.59
N ALA A 113 -1.93 -5.37 20.49
CA ALA A 113 -2.71 -5.85 21.62
C ALA A 113 -1.85 -6.55 22.69
N GLN A 114 -0.77 -7.23 22.27
CA GLN A 114 0.23 -7.81 23.17
C GLN A 114 1.27 -6.78 23.67
N GLY A 115 1.19 -5.52 23.23
CA GLY A 115 2.11 -4.44 23.60
C GLY A 115 3.31 -4.27 22.66
N TYR A 116 3.38 -5.00 21.54
CA TYR A 116 4.38 -4.79 20.49
C TYR A 116 3.98 -3.64 19.56
N GLU A 117 3.88 -2.44 20.12
CA GLU A 117 3.44 -1.22 19.42
C GLU A 117 4.57 -0.46 18.69
N THR A 118 5.83 -0.81 18.97
CA THR A 118 7.00 -0.17 18.33
C THR A 118 7.89 -1.17 17.62
N ILE A 119 8.62 -0.70 16.59
CA ILE A 119 9.63 -1.50 15.87
C ILE A 119 10.74 -2.01 16.81
N GLN A 120 11.05 -1.29 17.89
CA GLN A 120 12.00 -1.77 18.90
C GLN A 120 11.49 -3.08 19.54
N LEU A 121 10.24 -3.10 20.00
CA LEU A 121 9.63 -4.28 20.60
C LEU A 121 9.48 -5.42 19.58
N VAL A 122 9.01 -5.11 18.36
CA VAL A 122 8.90 -6.10 17.27
C VAL A 122 10.25 -6.70 16.91
N SER A 123 11.34 -5.94 16.97
CA SER A 123 12.68 -6.46 16.72
C SER A 123 13.16 -7.46 17.78
N LEU A 124 12.50 -7.52 18.94
CA LEU A 124 12.76 -8.45 20.04
C LEU A 124 11.86 -9.70 20.01
N LEU A 125 10.93 -9.81 19.05
CA LEU A 125 10.04 -10.96 18.92
C LEU A 125 10.82 -12.28 18.80
N SER A 126 10.35 -13.26 19.56
CA SER A 126 10.82 -14.63 19.59
C SER A 126 9.78 -15.60 19.04
N ARG A 127 10.17 -16.86 18.84
CA ARG A 127 9.23 -17.92 18.41
C ARG A 127 8.08 -18.12 19.40
N ASP A 128 8.35 -17.99 20.69
CA ASP A 128 7.35 -18.08 21.76
C ASP A 128 6.29 -16.99 21.67
N ASP A 129 6.70 -15.75 21.38
CA ASP A 129 5.77 -14.62 21.25
C ASP A 129 4.81 -14.84 20.07
N LEU A 130 5.31 -15.41 18.96
CA LEU A 130 4.48 -15.75 17.81
C LEU A 130 3.47 -16.87 18.08
N ASP A 131 3.79 -17.77 19.02
CA ASP A 131 2.85 -18.80 19.48
C ASP A 131 1.74 -18.18 20.35
N SER A 132 2.12 -17.26 21.24
CA SER A 132 1.18 -16.48 22.07
C SER A 132 0.24 -15.59 21.26
N LEU A 133 0.68 -15.12 20.09
CA LEU A 133 -0.10 -14.36 19.11
C LEU A 133 -1.03 -15.22 18.24
N ASP A 134 -1.09 -16.54 18.47
CA ASP A 134 -1.81 -17.53 17.66
C ASP A 134 -1.39 -17.56 16.18
N ILE A 135 -0.16 -17.13 15.88
CA ILE A 135 0.38 -17.16 14.51
C ILE A 135 0.85 -18.59 14.24
N GLN A 136 -0.04 -19.54 13.95
CA GLN A 136 0.33 -20.96 13.79
C GLN A 136 1.06 -21.27 12.47
N LEU A 137 0.97 -20.39 11.48
CA LEU A 137 1.53 -20.62 10.16
C LEU A 137 3.08 -20.52 10.18
N PRO A 138 3.81 -21.62 9.91
CA PRO A 138 5.27 -21.62 10.00
C PRO A 138 5.93 -20.67 8.97
N ALA A 139 5.29 -20.46 7.82
CA ALA A 139 5.72 -19.50 6.82
C ALA A 139 5.70 -18.05 7.37
N HIS A 140 4.62 -17.67 8.06
CA HIS A 140 4.48 -16.34 8.64
C HIS A 140 5.43 -16.15 9.82
N ARG A 141 5.56 -17.17 10.68
CA ARG A 141 6.53 -17.18 11.79
C ARG A 141 7.94 -16.90 11.29
N LYS A 142 8.36 -17.62 10.24
CA LYS A 142 9.68 -17.44 9.64
C LYS A 142 9.86 -16.04 9.05
N ALA A 143 8.86 -15.54 8.31
CA ALA A 143 8.93 -14.21 7.69
C ALA A 143 9.11 -13.10 8.73
N ILE A 144 8.32 -13.11 9.81
CA ILE A 144 8.39 -12.11 10.88
C ILE A 144 9.75 -12.17 11.59
N LEU A 145 10.24 -13.37 11.95
CA LEU A 145 11.52 -13.52 12.64
C LEU A 145 12.71 -13.05 11.79
N VAL A 146 12.74 -13.43 10.51
CA VAL A 146 13.80 -13.02 9.59
C VAL A 146 13.81 -11.50 9.46
N ALA A 147 12.64 -10.90 9.27
CA ALA A 147 12.53 -9.45 9.12
C ALA A 147 12.86 -8.70 10.43
N ALA A 148 12.50 -9.24 11.59
CA ALA A 148 12.86 -8.69 12.90
C ALA A 148 14.39 -8.74 13.14
N ALA A 149 15.06 -9.80 12.69
CA ALA A 149 16.51 -9.91 12.71
C ALA A 149 17.18 -8.89 11.80
N GLU A 150 16.69 -8.74 10.55
CA GLU A 150 17.16 -7.73 9.59
C GLU A 150 16.98 -6.29 10.13
N LEU A 151 15.88 -6.03 10.85
CA LEU A 151 15.66 -4.74 11.50
C LEU A 151 16.72 -4.43 12.54
N ARG A 152 17.12 -5.45 13.32
CA ARG A 152 18.13 -5.34 14.35
C ARG A 152 19.51 -5.11 13.75
N ASP A 153 19.86 -5.87 12.71
CA ASP A 153 21.12 -5.74 11.96
C ASP A 153 21.27 -4.32 11.37
N ARG A 154 20.22 -3.84 10.70
CA ARG A 154 20.23 -2.51 10.07
C ARG A 154 20.23 -1.34 11.05
N ARG A 155 19.70 -1.54 12.27
CA ARG A 155 19.77 -0.53 13.35
C ARG A 155 21.09 -0.59 14.12
N GLY A 156 21.71 -1.77 14.16
CA GLY A 156 22.88 -2.08 14.97
C GLY A 156 24.12 -2.35 14.13
N GLY A 157 24.37 -1.52 13.11
CA GLY A 157 25.66 -1.53 12.43
C GLY A 157 26.79 -1.42 13.46
N SER A 158 27.52 -2.53 13.64
CA SER A 158 28.49 -2.78 14.71
C SER A 158 27.88 -3.27 16.03
N ILE A 159 27.64 -4.58 16.17
CA ILE A 159 28.60 -5.52 16.78
C ILE A 159 28.03 -6.96 16.80
N LEU A 160 28.76 -7.86 16.15
CA LEU A 160 29.00 -9.24 16.58
C LEU A 160 27.78 -10.11 16.93
N ALA A 161 27.52 -11.07 16.04
CA ALA A 161 26.92 -12.34 16.39
C ALA A 161 27.56 -12.94 17.66
N ALA A 162 26.72 -13.65 18.43
CA ALA A 162 27.02 -14.54 19.54
C ALA A 162 27.18 -13.93 20.95
N SER A 163 26.05 -13.79 21.66
CA SER A 163 25.89 -14.48 22.95
C SER A 163 24.42 -14.45 23.37
N ALA A 164 23.89 -15.64 23.68
CA ALA A 164 22.54 -15.86 24.15
C ALA A 164 22.35 -15.40 25.60
N SER A 165 21.25 -14.70 25.90
CA SER A 165 20.28 -15.14 26.93
C SER A 165 19.07 -14.20 27.05
N PRO A 166 17.91 -14.75 27.45
CA PRO A 166 16.61 -14.10 27.40
C PRO A 166 16.36 -13.33 28.70
N ALA A 167 15.90 -12.09 28.61
CA ALA A 167 15.62 -11.32 29.81
C ALA A 167 14.47 -10.32 29.61
N HIS A 168 13.32 -10.75 30.13
CA HIS A 168 12.22 -9.96 30.70
C HIS A 168 11.20 -9.31 29.76
N LEU A 169 10.01 -9.94 29.74
CA LEU A 169 8.73 -9.27 29.57
C LEU A 169 8.59 -8.06 30.52
N PRO A 170 7.94 -6.97 30.12
CA PRO A 170 7.21 -6.13 31.06
C PRO A 170 5.89 -6.85 31.44
N SER A 171 5.93 -7.69 32.46
CA SER A 171 4.69 -8.09 33.15
C SER A 171 4.15 -6.89 33.92
N SER A 172 3.16 -6.18 33.36
CA SER A 172 2.06 -5.64 34.17
C SER A 172 0.93 -5.10 33.28
N ARG A 173 0.01 -5.99 32.91
CA ARG A 173 -1.38 -5.58 32.73
C ARG A 173 -2.19 -6.30 33.80
N SER A 174 -2.31 -5.61 34.93
CA SER A 174 -3.15 -6.01 36.05
C SER A 174 -4.54 -6.42 35.56
N ALA A 175 -5.00 -7.54 36.09
CA ALA A 175 -6.30 -8.15 35.87
C ALA A 175 -7.49 -7.19 36.15
N PRO A 176 -8.68 -7.47 35.59
CA PRO A 176 -9.90 -6.77 35.94
C PRO A 176 -10.41 -7.22 37.32
N SER A 177 -10.89 -6.28 38.12
CA SER A 177 -11.64 -6.56 39.36
C SER A 177 -13.14 -6.69 39.06
N PRO A 178 -13.86 -7.61 39.73
CA PRO A 178 -15.32 -7.72 39.66
C PRO A 178 -16.05 -6.59 40.41
#